data_AF-A0A7V9SC44-F1
#
_entry.id   AF-A0A7V9SC44-F1
#
_cell.length_a   1.000
_cell.length_b   1.000
_cell.length_c   1.000
_cell.angle_alpha   90.00
_cell.angle_beta   90.00
_cell.angle_gamma   90.00
#
_symmetry.space_group_name_H-M   'P 1'
#
loop_
_entity.id
_entity.type
_entity.pdbx_description
1 polymer ?
#
loop_
_entity_poly.entity_id
_entity_poly.type
_entity_poly.pdbx_seq_one_letter_code
_entity_poly.pdbx_strand_id
1 'polypeptide(L)'
;GRFDGQQLIPAAALAPMHLPQAVSNVPEDPATQRAGFYGLGMNVSYTDFGGVQWSHSGAFASGAATAVYMLPGSGFGVLALTNGAPIGVPEAFCLSVLDLATTGDVSRDWLQTVTPFFAAMAAAEDYSAGINWDAPPADAAPAAPDESYLGDYRNDFYGDVAIVPVADGLALRIGPRPLEFPLTHFDRDTFSWQPAGENAAGRSGLSFLIGPDGAAISFRDQYLDKNGPGTLSRVDGVGE
;
A
#
# COMPACT_ATOMS: atom_id res chain seq x y z
N GLY A 1 -20.51 -23.02 5.27
CA GLY A 1 -21.19 -22.20 4.27
C GLY A 1 -22.22 -23.06 3.57
N ARG A 2 -23.47 -22.59 3.52
CA ARG A 2 -24.52 -23.16 2.68
C ARG A 2 -24.91 -22.14 1.63
N PHE A 3 -25.17 -22.61 0.42
CA PHE A 3 -25.70 -21.81 -0.68
C PHE A 3 -26.76 -22.66 -1.37
N ASP A 4 -27.95 -22.10 -1.60
CA ASP A 4 -29.12 -22.80 -2.15
C ASP A 4 -29.42 -24.16 -1.49
N GLY A 5 -29.30 -24.20 -0.16
CA GLY A 5 -29.54 -25.41 0.64
C GLY A 5 -28.39 -26.43 0.62
N GLN A 6 -27.44 -26.33 -0.31
CA GLN A 6 -26.27 -27.20 -0.39
C GLN A 6 -25.15 -26.71 0.54
N GLN A 7 -24.55 -27.63 1.29
CA GLN A 7 -23.34 -27.35 2.05
C GLN A 7 -22.13 -27.32 1.11
N LEU A 8 -21.53 -26.15 0.94
CA LEU A 8 -20.30 -25.97 0.15
C LEU A 8 -19.05 -26.07 1.03
N ILE A 9 -19.11 -25.51 2.24
CA ILE A 9 -17.99 -25.51 3.20
C ILE A 9 -18.52 -26.01 4.55
N PRO A 10 -17.87 -26.98 5.22
CA PRO A 10 -18.25 -27.38 6.58
C PRO A 10 -18.29 -26.20 7.55
N ALA A 11 -19.29 -26.14 8.42
CA ALA A 11 -19.39 -25.06 9.41
C ALA A 11 -18.16 -25.02 10.33
N ALA A 12 -17.65 -26.18 10.74
CA ALA A 12 -16.43 -26.32 11.53
C ALA A 12 -15.18 -25.75 10.83
N ALA A 13 -15.14 -25.75 9.50
CA ALA A 13 -14.03 -25.18 8.74
C ALA A 13 -14.09 -23.64 8.66
N LEU A 14 -15.29 -23.05 8.73
CA LEU A 14 -15.47 -21.59 8.76
C LEU A 14 -15.35 -21.00 10.17
N ALA A 15 -15.64 -21.79 11.22
CA ALA A 15 -15.65 -21.28 12.58
C ALA A 15 -14.35 -20.54 12.98
N PRO A 16 -13.13 -21.02 12.66
CA PRO A 16 -11.90 -20.32 12.99
C PRO A 16 -11.75 -18.94 12.33
N MET A 17 -12.36 -18.73 11.15
CA MET A 17 -12.30 -17.43 10.44
C MET A 17 -12.94 -16.30 11.24
N HIS A 18 -13.87 -16.65 12.12
CA HIS A 18 -14.70 -15.72 12.87
C HIS A 18 -14.26 -15.55 14.34
N LEU A 19 -13.20 -16.24 14.76
CA LEU A 19 -12.64 -16.17 16.10
C LEU A 19 -11.45 -15.21 16.13
N PRO A 20 -11.27 -14.40 17.20
CA PRO A 20 -10.05 -13.62 17.38
C PRO A 20 -8.79 -14.50 17.32
N GLN A 21 -7.87 -14.20 16.41
CA GLN A 21 -6.55 -14.85 16.29
C GLN A 21 -5.41 -13.91 16.68
N ALA A 22 -5.58 -12.60 16.44
CA ALA A 22 -4.61 -11.58 16.81
C ALA A 22 -5.32 -10.29 17.23
N VAL A 23 -4.64 -9.47 18.04
CA VAL A 23 -5.04 -8.07 18.27
C VAL A 23 -4.61 -7.26 17.05
N SER A 24 -5.55 -6.60 16.39
CA SER A 24 -5.31 -5.78 15.19
C SER A 24 -5.43 -4.28 15.43
N ASN A 25 -6.15 -3.88 16.49
CA ASN A 25 -6.21 -2.51 16.94
C ASN A 25 -5.95 -2.48 18.45
N VAL A 26 -4.80 -1.93 18.84
CA VAL A 26 -4.44 -1.72 20.25
C VAL A 26 -5.00 -0.36 20.67
N PRO A 27 -5.90 -0.29 21.65
CA PRO A 27 -6.44 0.98 22.10
C PRO A 27 -5.36 1.80 22.83
N GLU A 28 -5.40 3.12 22.68
CA GLU A 28 -4.51 4.03 23.42
C GLU A 28 -4.86 4.03 24.92
N ASP A 29 -6.16 4.05 25.23
CA ASP A 29 -6.67 3.92 26.59
C ASP A 29 -7.53 2.65 26.74
N PRO A 30 -6.96 1.54 27.24
CA PRO A 30 -7.70 0.31 27.43
C PRO A 30 -8.76 0.38 28.54
N ALA A 31 -8.80 1.45 29.36
CA ALA A 31 -9.84 1.63 30.37
C ALA A 31 -11.17 2.11 29.78
N THR A 32 -11.12 2.79 28.62
CA THR A 32 -12.30 3.41 27.98
C THR A 32 -12.53 2.98 26.54
N GLN A 33 -11.51 2.41 25.89
CA GLN A 33 -11.56 1.95 24.50
C GLN A 33 -11.42 0.43 24.41
N ARG A 34 -11.97 -0.14 23.33
CA ARG A 34 -11.93 -1.59 23.07
C ARG A 34 -10.84 -1.92 22.07
N ALA A 35 -10.17 -3.05 22.29
CA ALA A 35 -9.30 -3.65 21.28
C ALA A 35 -10.12 -4.19 20.10
N GLY A 36 -9.55 -4.09 18.91
CA GLY A 36 -10.01 -4.79 17.71
C GLY A 36 -9.17 -6.04 17.48
N PHE A 37 -9.78 -7.05 16.86
CA PHE A 37 -9.13 -8.32 16.60
C PHE A 37 -9.19 -8.68 15.12
N TYR A 38 -8.30 -9.57 14.69
CA TYR A 38 -8.32 -10.18 13.37
C TYR A 38 -8.52 -11.69 13.51
N GLY A 39 -9.45 -12.22 12.73
CA GLY A 39 -9.65 -13.65 12.50
C GLY A 39 -8.83 -14.14 11.31
N LEU A 40 -9.28 -15.19 10.63
CA LEU A 40 -8.65 -15.64 9.38
C LEU A 40 -9.33 -14.95 8.19
N GLY A 41 -8.90 -13.72 7.91
CA GLY A 41 -9.39 -12.91 6.78
C GLY A 41 -10.62 -12.04 7.09
N MET A 42 -10.94 -11.82 8.37
CA MET A 42 -12.05 -10.97 8.82
C MET A 42 -11.60 -10.17 10.05
N ASN A 43 -11.99 -8.90 10.15
CA ASN A 43 -11.97 -8.20 11.43
C ASN A 43 -13.02 -8.80 12.35
N VAL A 44 -12.66 -8.93 13.63
CA VAL A 44 -13.55 -9.36 14.70
C VAL A 44 -13.55 -8.28 15.77
N SER A 45 -14.73 -7.74 16.06
CA SER A 45 -14.94 -6.73 17.10
C SER A 45 -16.24 -6.98 17.85
N TYR A 46 -16.53 -6.11 18.81
CA TYR A 46 -17.75 -6.14 19.59
C TYR A 46 -18.38 -4.76 19.57
N THR A 47 -19.70 -4.71 19.39
CA THR A 47 -20.46 -3.46 19.49
C THR A 47 -20.46 -2.93 20.92
N ASP A 48 -20.92 -1.69 21.12
CA ASP A 48 -21.03 -1.09 22.45
C ASP A 48 -21.95 -1.87 23.40
N PHE A 49 -22.92 -2.61 22.83
CA PHE A 49 -23.84 -3.48 23.57
C PHE A 49 -23.31 -4.92 23.74
N GLY A 50 -22.06 -5.20 23.34
CA GLY A 50 -21.40 -6.50 23.49
C GLY A 50 -21.75 -7.53 22.41
N GLY A 51 -22.45 -7.13 21.36
CA GLY A 51 -22.75 -8.00 20.22
C GLY A 51 -21.49 -8.26 19.38
N VAL A 52 -21.30 -9.49 18.92
CA VAL A 52 -20.21 -9.81 17.98
C VAL A 52 -20.45 -9.07 16.67
N GLN A 53 -19.40 -8.46 16.13
CA GLN A 53 -19.38 -7.80 14.84
C GLN A 53 -18.20 -8.33 14.02
N TRP A 54 -18.48 -8.72 12.77
CA TRP A 54 -17.44 -9.06 11.80
C TRP A 54 -17.42 -8.00 10.72
N SER A 55 -16.23 -7.62 10.26
CA SER A 55 -16.12 -6.72 9.13
C SER A 55 -14.90 -7.00 8.27
N HIS A 56 -14.89 -6.47 7.06
CA HIS A 56 -13.68 -6.41 6.25
C HIS A 56 -13.83 -5.26 5.25
N SER A 57 -12.71 -4.62 4.95
CA SER A 57 -12.63 -3.50 4.02
C SER A 57 -11.69 -3.82 2.87
N GLY A 58 -12.02 -3.29 1.70
CA GLY A 58 -11.18 -3.30 0.52
C GLY A 58 -10.94 -1.87 0.09
N ALA A 59 -9.67 -1.51 -0.12
CA ALA A 59 -9.25 -0.18 -0.49
C ALA A 59 -8.29 -0.28 -1.67
N PHE A 60 -8.69 0.30 -2.80
CA PHE A 60 -7.89 0.32 -4.02
C PHE A 60 -7.76 1.77 -4.49
N ALA A 61 -6.54 2.32 -4.41
CA ALA A 61 -6.13 3.59 -4.97
C ALA A 61 -6.49 3.71 -6.46
N SER A 62 -6.56 2.60 -7.21
CA SER A 62 -7.05 2.62 -8.60
C SER A 62 -8.54 2.96 -8.77
N GLY A 63 -9.28 3.18 -7.68
CA GLY A 63 -10.65 3.68 -7.71
C GLY A 63 -11.72 2.66 -7.35
N ALA A 64 -11.46 1.78 -6.39
CA ALA A 64 -12.50 0.94 -5.80
C ALA A 64 -12.40 0.93 -4.27
N ALA A 65 -13.55 0.94 -3.61
CA ALA A 65 -13.62 0.78 -2.17
C ALA A 65 -14.81 -0.08 -1.79
N THR A 66 -14.62 -0.98 -0.83
CA THR A 66 -15.63 -1.95 -0.42
C THR A 66 -15.63 -2.12 1.09
N ALA A 67 -16.80 -2.33 1.67
CA ALA A 67 -16.89 -2.68 3.08
C ALA A 67 -18.01 -3.68 3.30
N VAL A 68 -17.74 -4.70 4.12
CA VAL A 68 -18.75 -5.62 4.65
C VAL A 68 -18.75 -5.53 6.15
N TYR A 69 -19.95 -5.50 6.73
CA TYR A 69 -20.15 -5.53 8.17
C TYR A 69 -21.31 -6.47 8.50
N MET A 70 -21.13 -7.32 9.51
CA MET A 70 -22.09 -8.34 9.90
C MET A 70 -22.27 -8.38 11.42
N LEU A 71 -23.52 -8.50 11.84
CA LEU A 71 -23.94 -8.80 13.22
C LEU A 71 -24.50 -10.24 13.23
N PRO A 72 -23.63 -11.25 13.32
CA PRO A 72 -24.05 -12.65 13.19
C PRO A 72 -25.09 -13.08 14.22
N GLY A 73 -25.06 -12.52 15.44
CA GLY A 73 -26.04 -12.83 16.49
C GLY A 73 -27.47 -12.41 16.15
N SER A 74 -27.65 -11.41 15.28
CA SER A 74 -28.98 -10.95 14.82
C SER A 74 -29.31 -11.42 13.40
N GLY A 75 -28.38 -12.10 12.72
CA GLY A 75 -28.57 -12.50 11.32
C GLY A 75 -28.60 -11.32 10.34
N PHE A 76 -27.99 -10.19 10.70
CA PHE A 76 -27.97 -8.97 9.88
C PHE A 76 -26.57 -8.67 9.33
N GLY A 77 -26.51 -8.09 8.13
CA GLY A 77 -25.27 -7.62 7.53
C GLY A 77 -25.50 -6.63 6.39
N VAL A 78 -24.47 -5.84 6.11
CA VAL A 78 -24.47 -4.79 5.09
C VAL A 78 -23.20 -4.91 4.27
N LEU A 79 -23.32 -4.76 2.96
CA LEU A 79 -22.22 -4.69 2.00
C LEU A 79 -22.35 -3.38 1.21
N ALA A 80 -21.27 -2.63 1.13
CA ALA A 80 -21.14 -1.47 0.26
C ALA A 80 -20.00 -1.69 -0.72
N LEU A 81 -20.26 -1.41 -2.00
CA LEU A 81 -19.30 -1.47 -3.10
C LEU A 81 -19.31 -0.13 -3.83
N THR A 82 -18.15 0.46 -4.03
CA THR A 82 -18.01 1.72 -4.77
C THR A 82 -16.89 1.63 -5.79
N ASN A 83 -17.06 2.35 -6.89
CA ASN A 83 -16.04 2.64 -7.90
C ASN A 83 -15.40 4.01 -7.63
N GLY A 84 -15.11 4.29 -6.35
CA GLY A 84 -14.51 5.54 -5.90
C GLY A 84 -13.23 5.31 -5.11
N ALA A 85 -12.48 6.39 -4.88
CA ALA A 85 -11.28 6.36 -4.07
C ALA A 85 -11.57 5.85 -2.63
N PRO A 86 -10.62 5.15 -2.00
CA PRO A 86 -10.80 4.59 -0.66
C PRO A 86 -10.66 5.67 0.42
N ILE A 87 -11.70 6.47 0.58
CA ILE A 87 -11.78 7.56 1.55
C ILE A 87 -12.71 7.25 2.74
N GLY A 88 -13.09 5.98 2.92
CA GLY A 88 -13.95 5.53 4.03
C GLY A 88 -15.45 5.63 3.79
N VAL A 89 -15.90 6.00 2.58
CA VAL A 89 -17.33 6.09 2.24
C VAL A 89 -18.09 4.76 2.44
N PRO A 90 -17.64 3.60 1.93
CA PRO A 90 -18.39 2.36 2.13
C PRO A 90 -18.44 1.94 3.61
N GLU A 91 -17.37 2.16 4.37
CA GLU A 91 -17.31 1.90 5.81
C GLU A 91 -18.30 2.77 6.57
N ALA A 92 -18.27 4.09 6.31
CA ALA A 92 -19.17 5.04 6.95
C ALA A 92 -20.64 4.72 6.66
N PHE A 93 -20.94 4.33 5.41
CA PHE A 93 -22.29 3.89 5.03
C PHE A 93 -22.71 2.64 5.82
N CYS A 94 -21.88 1.58 5.84
CA CYS A 94 -22.19 0.35 6.57
C CYS A 94 -22.41 0.61 8.07
N LEU A 95 -21.54 1.40 8.71
CA LEU A 95 -21.65 1.78 10.11
C LEU A 95 -22.92 2.59 10.39
N SER A 96 -23.28 3.53 9.52
CA SER A 96 -24.52 4.30 9.64
C SER A 96 -25.76 3.41 9.54
N VAL A 97 -25.75 2.42 8.65
CA VAL A 97 -26.85 1.45 8.51
C VAL A 97 -26.96 0.54 9.75
N LEU A 98 -25.83 0.10 10.31
CA LEU A 98 -25.81 -0.71 11.54
C LEU A 98 -26.36 0.06 12.73
N ASP A 99 -25.99 1.34 12.87
CA ASP A 99 -26.55 2.22 13.89
C ASP A 99 -28.08 2.30 13.75
N LEU A 100 -28.57 2.69 12.57
CA LEU A 100 -30.01 2.75 12.30
C LEU A 100 -30.73 1.43 12.59
N ALA A 101 -30.13 0.29 12.23
CA ALA A 101 -30.72 -1.03 12.44
C ALA A 101 -30.74 -1.47 13.91
N THR A 102 -29.83 -0.96 14.75
CA THR A 102 -29.66 -1.41 16.14
C THR A 102 -30.20 -0.42 17.17
N THR A 103 -30.14 0.87 16.89
CA THR A 103 -30.54 1.94 17.81
C THR A 103 -31.70 2.78 17.28
N GLY A 104 -31.95 2.77 15.96
CA GLY A 104 -32.95 3.60 15.29
C GLY A 104 -32.43 4.95 14.80
N ASP A 105 -31.20 5.35 15.18
CA ASP A 105 -30.59 6.64 14.83
C ASP A 105 -29.10 6.47 14.47
N VAL A 106 -28.59 7.29 13.56
CA VAL A 106 -27.14 7.37 13.30
C VAL A 106 -26.45 8.09 14.46
N SER A 107 -25.57 7.41 15.18
CA SER A 107 -25.04 7.91 16.46
C SER A 107 -24.02 9.05 16.32
N ARG A 108 -23.37 9.16 15.16
CA ARG A 108 -22.32 10.14 14.85
C ARG A 108 -22.11 10.29 13.35
N ASP A 109 -21.38 11.33 12.94
CA ASP A 109 -20.86 11.40 11.58
C ASP A 109 -19.76 10.34 11.39
N TRP A 110 -20.16 9.19 10.84
CA TRP A 110 -19.25 8.09 10.58
C TRP A 110 -18.22 8.44 9.52
N LEU A 111 -18.55 9.25 8.51
CA LEU A 111 -17.59 9.63 7.47
C LEU A 111 -16.48 10.48 8.06
N GLN A 112 -16.84 11.49 8.86
CA GLN A 112 -15.87 12.30 9.59
C GLN A 112 -15.02 11.45 10.54
N THR A 113 -15.60 10.40 11.13
CA THR A 113 -14.89 9.48 12.04
C THR A 113 -13.89 8.59 11.30
N VAL A 114 -14.26 8.02 10.14
CA VAL A 114 -13.41 7.05 9.43
C VAL A 114 -12.39 7.68 8.49
N THR A 115 -12.68 8.84 7.90
CA THR A 115 -11.81 9.50 6.91
C THR A 115 -10.36 9.68 7.38
N PRO A 116 -10.08 10.09 8.64
CA PRO A 116 -8.71 10.24 9.12
C PRO A 116 -7.87 8.95 9.07
N PHE A 117 -8.49 7.78 9.27
CA PHE A 117 -7.79 6.50 9.19
C PHE A 117 -7.34 6.20 7.75
N PHE A 118 -8.22 6.47 6.77
CA PHE A 118 -7.89 6.31 5.35
C PHE A 118 -6.86 7.35 4.88
N ALA A 119 -6.94 8.58 5.38
CA ALA A 119 -5.94 9.60 5.11
C ALA A 119 -4.55 9.22 5.66
N ALA A 120 -4.50 8.69 6.89
CA ALA A 120 -3.26 8.18 7.49
C ALA A 120 -2.70 6.98 6.72
N MET A 121 -3.57 6.06 6.27
CA MET A 121 -3.17 4.94 5.41
C MET A 121 -2.58 5.44 4.08
N ALA A 122 -3.26 6.37 3.40
CA ALA A 122 -2.76 6.94 2.15
C ALA A 122 -1.42 7.69 2.34
N ALA A 123 -1.25 8.39 3.46
CA ALA A 123 0.02 9.04 3.79
C ALA A 123 1.14 8.03 4.07
N ALA A 124 0.84 6.87 4.66
CA ALA A 124 1.82 5.80 4.87
C ALA A 124 2.24 5.11 3.54
N GLU A 125 1.46 5.28 2.47
CA GLU A 125 1.81 4.81 1.13
C GLU A 125 2.73 5.79 0.38
N ASP A 126 2.91 7.02 0.88
CA ASP A 126 3.81 8.00 0.28
C ASP A 126 5.28 7.60 0.46
N TYR A 127 5.94 7.30 -0.66
CA TYR A 127 7.37 7.00 -0.72
C TYR A 127 8.21 8.19 -1.20
N SER A 128 7.62 9.35 -1.47
CA SER A 128 8.35 10.53 -1.97
C SER A 128 9.33 11.13 -0.95
N ALA A 129 9.23 10.73 0.31
CA ALA A 129 9.95 11.33 1.44
C ALA A 129 9.75 12.85 1.53
N GLY A 130 8.61 13.37 1.06
CA GLY A 130 8.29 14.80 1.04
C GLY A 130 8.93 15.58 -0.11
N ILE A 131 9.55 14.90 -1.08
CA ILE A 131 10.19 15.53 -2.25
C ILE A 131 9.21 15.52 -3.43
N ASN A 132 9.02 16.66 -4.08
CA ASN A 132 8.27 16.73 -5.32
C ASN A 132 9.15 16.30 -6.51
N TRP A 133 9.13 15.01 -6.83
CA TRP A 133 9.93 14.40 -7.91
C TRP A 133 9.57 14.84 -9.34
N ASP A 134 8.50 15.61 -9.51
CA ASP A 134 8.12 16.27 -10.77
C ASP A 134 8.78 17.65 -10.95
N ALA A 135 9.36 18.22 -9.89
CA ALA A 135 9.90 19.57 -9.89
C ALA A 135 11.37 19.58 -9.45
N PRO A 136 12.34 19.47 -10.38
CA PRO A 136 13.75 19.60 -10.04
C PRO A 136 14.05 20.97 -9.41
N PRO A 137 15.05 21.06 -8.51
CA PRO A 137 15.49 22.34 -7.95
C PRO A 137 15.89 23.33 -9.04
N ALA A 138 15.65 24.63 -8.79
CA ALA A 138 15.96 25.68 -9.77
C ALA A 138 17.47 25.78 -10.08
N ASP A 139 18.31 25.34 -9.15
CA ASP A 139 19.77 25.30 -9.20
C ASP A 139 20.32 23.88 -9.32
N ALA A 140 19.55 22.95 -9.91
CA ALA A 140 19.98 21.58 -10.14
C ALA A 140 21.33 21.51 -10.85
N ALA A 141 22.27 20.78 -10.24
CA ALA A 141 23.57 20.51 -10.83
C ALA A 141 23.42 19.49 -11.97
N PRO A 142 24.25 19.56 -13.02
CA PRO A 142 24.22 18.59 -14.10
C PRO A 142 24.53 17.18 -13.59
N ALA A 143 23.92 16.18 -14.22
CA ALA A 143 24.31 14.79 -14.05
C ALA A 143 25.77 14.55 -14.51
N ALA A 144 26.37 13.49 -14.01
CA ALA A 144 27.54 12.87 -14.64
C ALA A 144 27.17 12.35 -16.05
N PRO A 145 28.17 12.01 -16.88
CA PRO A 145 27.89 11.36 -18.17
C PRO A 145 27.05 10.10 -17.98
N ASP A 146 26.15 9.80 -18.92
CA ASP A 146 25.24 8.66 -18.84
C ASP A 146 25.97 7.33 -18.58
N GLU A 147 27.18 7.19 -19.13
CA GLU A 147 28.05 6.03 -18.97
C GLU A 147 28.41 5.74 -17.50
N SER A 148 28.41 6.75 -16.64
CA SER A 148 28.62 6.60 -15.20
C SER A 148 27.54 5.75 -14.55
N TYR A 149 26.31 5.76 -15.08
CA TYR A 149 25.15 5.11 -14.46
C TYR A 149 24.84 3.74 -15.07
N LEU A 150 25.28 3.47 -16.31
CA LEU A 150 24.98 2.24 -17.04
C LEU A 150 25.55 1.00 -16.36
N GLY A 151 24.74 -0.04 -16.24
CA GLY A 151 25.17 -1.34 -15.70
C GLY A 151 24.03 -2.16 -15.10
N ASP A 152 24.38 -3.37 -14.68
CA ASP A 152 23.52 -4.24 -13.91
C ASP A 152 23.72 -4.00 -12.41
N TYR A 153 22.62 -4.05 -11.67
CA TYR A 153 22.54 -3.83 -10.24
C TYR A 153 21.69 -4.94 -9.62
N ARG A 154 21.93 -5.25 -8.35
CA ARG A 154 21.25 -6.33 -7.65
C ARG A 154 20.82 -5.93 -6.26
N ASN A 155 19.66 -6.46 -5.88
CA ASN A 155 19.16 -6.47 -4.51
C ASN A 155 18.57 -7.84 -4.19
N ASP A 156 18.80 -8.36 -2.99
CA ASP A 156 18.39 -9.72 -2.63
C ASP A 156 16.86 -9.89 -2.57
N PHE A 157 16.12 -8.80 -2.39
CA PHE A 157 14.66 -8.81 -2.34
C PHE A 157 14.03 -8.56 -3.72
N TYR A 158 14.50 -7.54 -4.44
CA TYR A 158 13.93 -7.13 -5.74
C TYR A 158 14.55 -7.83 -6.96
N GLY A 159 15.69 -8.49 -6.78
CA GLY A 159 16.42 -9.17 -7.84
C GLY A 159 17.32 -8.23 -8.66
N ASP A 160 17.53 -8.62 -9.91
CA ASP A 160 18.40 -7.91 -10.84
C ASP A 160 17.67 -6.76 -11.54
N VAL A 161 18.37 -5.64 -11.69
CA VAL A 161 17.89 -4.39 -12.24
C VAL A 161 18.98 -3.79 -13.11
N ALA A 162 18.65 -3.25 -14.28
CA ALA A 162 19.63 -2.63 -15.15
C ALA A 162 19.31 -1.16 -15.38
N ILE A 163 20.36 -0.34 -15.47
CA ILE A 163 20.28 1.01 -16.01
C ILE A 163 20.82 0.95 -17.43
N VAL A 164 19.95 1.25 -18.40
CA VAL A 164 20.20 1.05 -19.82
C VAL A 164 20.08 2.34 -20.60
N PRO A 165 20.82 2.52 -21.72
CA PRO A 165 20.65 3.67 -22.57
C PRO A 165 19.36 3.53 -23.38
N VAL A 166 18.66 4.65 -23.56
CA VAL A 166 17.51 4.82 -24.46
C VAL A 166 17.74 6.04 -25.34
N ALA A 167 16.84 6.29 -26.31
CA ALA A 167 17.01 7.38 -27.27
C ALA A 167 17.23 8.76 -26.60
N ASP A 168 16.53 8.99 -25.48
CA ASP A 168 16.53 10.25 -24.75
C ASP A 168 17.09 10.09 -23.32
N GLY A 169 18.23 9.40 -23.17
CA GLY A 169 18.96 9.27 -21.91
C GLY A 169 18.93 7.85 -21.34
N LEU A 170 18.46 7.70 -20.10
CA LEU A 170 18.54 6.46 -19.33
C LEU A 170 17.16 5.87 -19.02
N ALA A 171 17.10 4.55 -18.84
CA ALA A 171 15.92 3.86 -18.31
C ALA A 171 16.30 2.84 -17.24
N LEU A 172 15.42 2.71 -16.24
CA LEU A 172 15.40 1.61 -15.28
C LEU A 172 14.70 0.41 -15.91
N ARG A 173 15.41 -0.72 -16.01
CA ARG A 173 14.84 -1.99 -16.45
C ARG A 173 14.76 -2.95 -15.26
N ILE A 174 13.55 -3.36 -14.88
CA ILE A 174 13.30 -4.13 -13.64
C ILE A 174 12.30 -5.26 -13.86
N GLY A 175 12.53 -6.37 -13.15
CA GLY A 175 11.59 -7.50 -13.03
C GLY A 175 11.80 -8.62 -14.06
N PRO A 176 11.15 -9.78 -13.84
CA PRO A 176 11.32 -10.98 -14.69
C PRO A 176 10.73 -10.82 -16.09
N ARG A 177 9.75 -9.91 -16.24
CA ARG A 177 9.47 -9.26 -17.51
C ARG A 177 10.24 -7.94 -17.43
N PRO A 178 11.24 -7.70 -18.28
CA PRO A 178 12.10 -6.52 -18.18
C PRO A 178 11.32 -5.27 -18.56
N LEU A 179 10.53 -4.74 -17.62
CA LEU A 179 9.79 -3.51 -17.80
C LEU A 179 10.77 -2.35 -17.78
N GLU A 180 10.61 -1.43 -18.73
CA GLU A 180 11.47 -0.26 -18.87
C GLU A 180 10.74 1.00 -18.45
N PHE A 181 11.37 1.76 -17.55
CA PHE A 181 10.88 3.03 -17.04
C PHE A 181 11.89 4.13 -17.34
N PRO A 182 11.57 5.11 -18.20
CA PRO A 182 12.46 6.22 -18.47
C PRO A 182 12.83 6.99 -17.20
N LEU A 183 14.11 7.34 -17.06
CA LEU A 183 14.61 8.19 -16.00
C LEU A 183 14.57 9.65 -16.45
N THR A 184 14.18 10.54 -15.54
CA THR A 184 14.23 11.99 -15.75
C THR A 184 15.24 12.56 -14.76
N HIS A 185 16.23 13.31 -15.25
CA HIS A 185 17.21 13.96 -14.37
C HIS A 185 16.52 14.90 -13.38
N PHE A 186 16.93 14.86 -12.12
CA PHE A 186 16.38 15.68 -11.05
C PHE A 186 17.42 16.66 -10.50
N ASP A 187 18.53 16.15 -9.98
CA ASP A 187 19.66 16.93 -9.49
C ASP A 187 20.90 16.04 -9.37
N ARG A 188 22.04 16.48 -9.91
CA ARG A 188 23.30 15.75 -9.88
C ARG A 188 23.09 14.26 -10.26
N ASP A 189 23.47 13.34 -9.37
CA ASP A 189 23.38 11.89 -9.54
C ASP A 189 22.01 11.33 -9.12
N THR A 190 20.97 12.16 -9.14
CA THR A 190 19.60 11.78 -8.78
C THR A 190 18.66 11.98 -9.96
N PHE A 191 17.83 10.97 -10.18
CA PHE A 191 16.82 10.91 -11.21
C PHE A 191 15.46 10.61 -10.58
N SER A 192 14.39 10.84 -11.32
CA SER A 192 13.07 10.34 -10.97
C SER A 192 12.50 9.45 -12.06
N TRP A 193 11.59 8.55 -11.68
CA TRP A 193 10.84 7.70 -12.61
C TRP A 193 9.43 7.45 -12.07
N GLN A 194 8.51 6.97 -12.92
CA GLN A 194 7.14 6.69 -12.54
C GLN A 194 6.93 5.16 -12.40
N PRO A 195 6.78 4.63 -11.17
CA PRO A 195 6.29 3.28 -10.96
C PRO A 195 4.92 3.06 -11.58
N ALA A 196 4.55 1.80 -11.79
CA ALA A 196 3.25 1.42 -12.32
C ALA A 196 2.50 0.50 -11.35
N GLY A 197 1.17 0.50 -11.45
CA GLY A 197 0.29 -0.38 -10.68
C GLY A 197 -0.34 0.29 -9.46
N GLU A 198 -1.03 -0.52 -8.67
CA GLU A 198 -1.89 -0.09 -7.56
C GLU A 198 -1.20 0.80 -6.53
N ASN A 199 0.07 0.52 -6.27
CA ASN A 199 0.85 1.20 -5.23
C ASN A 199 1.72 2.35 -5.79
N ALA A 200 1.50 2.78 -7.03
CA ALA A 200 2.26 3.86 -7.66
C ALA A 200 1.69 5.23 -7.29
N ALA A 201 1.95 5.68 -6.05
CA ALA A 201 1.45 6.95 -5.49
C ALA A 201 2.07 8.23 -6.09
N GLY A 202 2.96 8.11 -7.08
CA GLY A 202 3.61 9.23 -7.76
C GLY A 202 4.98 8.85 -8.32
N ARG A 203 5.82 9.83 -8.66
CA ARG A 203 7.20 9.56 -9.09
C ARG A 203 8.08 9.17 -7.90
N SER A 204 9.03 8.27 -8.14
CA SER A 204 10.06 7.85 -7.19
C SER A 204 11.38 8.54 -7.51
N GLY A 205 12.14 8.91 -6.48
CA GLY A 205 13.53 9.33 -6.60
C GLY A 205 14.49 8.15 -6.57
N LEU A 206 15.49 8.19 -7.44
CA LEU A 206 16.58 7.23 -7.55
C LEU A 206 17.90 8.00 -7.50
N SER A 207 18.71 7.75 -6.46
CA SER A 207 20.01 8.43 -6.26
C SER A 207 21.16 7.45 -6.36
N PHE A 208 22.11 7.74 -7.24
CA PHE A 208 23.33 6.95 -7.41
C PHE A 208 24.44 7.36 -6.44
N LEU A 209 25.21 6.38 -5.99
CA LEU A 209 26.49 6.58 -5.34
C LEU A 209 27.62 6.38 -6.36
N ILE A 210 28.30 7.47 -6.71
CA ILE A 210 29.42 7.43 -7.66
C ILE A 210 30.72 7.04 -6.97
N GLY A 211 31.39 6.03 -7.52
CA GLY A 211 32.70 5.54 -7.11
C GLY A 211 33.86 6.43 -7.58
N PRO A 212 35.07 6.16 -7.10
CA PRO A 212 36.26 6.97 -7.40
C PRO A 212 36.71 6.93 -8.86
N ASP A 213 36.28 5.93 -9.62
CA ASP A 213 36.50 5.78 -11.06
C ASP A 213 35.47 6.53 -11.92
N GLY A 214 34.49 7.18 -11.28
CA GLY A 214 33.39 7.88 -11.95
C GLY A 214 32.23 6.97 -12.35
N ALA A 215 32.25 5.68 -12.01
CA ALA A 215 31.13 4.77 -12.22
C ALA A 215 30.27 4.65 -10.96
N ALA A 216 28.96 4.52 -11.12
CA ALA A 216 28.05 4.30 -10.00
C ALA A 216 28.25 2.90 -9.39
N ILE A 217 28.54 2.82 -8.09
CA ILE A 217 28.73 1.53 -7.39
C ILE A 217 27.43 0.99 -6.79
N SER A 218 26.43 1.84 -6.63
CA SER A 218 25.08 1.48 -6.18
C SER A 218 24.10 2.61 -6.49
N PHE A 219 22.81 2.33 -6.35
CA PHE A 219 21.80 3.36 -6.21
C PHE A 219 20.78 3.00 -5.13
N ARG A 220 20.10 4.01 -4.62
CA ARG A 220 18.95 3.86 -3.72
C ARG A 220 17.71 4.41 -4.39
N ASP A 221 16.65 3.63 -4.45
CA ASP A 221 15.35 4.03 -4.98
C ASP A 221 14.31 4.13 -3.86
N GLN A 222 13.56 5.24 -3.80
CA GLN A 222 12.63 5.48 -2.71
C GLN A 222 11.41 4.58 -2.72
N TYR A 223 10.85 4.28 -3.90
CA TYR A 223 9.73 3.36 -4.04
C TYR A 223 10.10 1.95 -3.55
N LEU A 224 11.28 1.45 -3.94
CA LEU A 224 11.80 0.16 -3.49
C LEU A 224 12.23 0.19 -2.01
N ASP A 225 12.62 1.34 -1.48
CA ASP A 225 13.07 1.48 -0.09
C ASP A 225 11.97 1.65 0.94
N LYS A 226 10.69 1.66 0.54
CA LYS A 226 9.55 1.90 1.45
C LYS A 226 9.59 1.02 2.73
N ASN A 227 10.18 -0.17 2.66
CA ASN A 227 10.35 -1.09 3.78
C ASN A 227 11.82 -1.43 4.11
N GLY A 228 12.80 -0.67 3.60
CA GLY A 228 14.23 -0.79 3.92
C GLY A 228 15.17 -1.52 2.93
N PRO A 229 14.74 -2.33 1.94
CA PRO A 229 15.66 -2.97 1.00
C PRO A 229 15.75 -2.22 -0.35
N GLY A 230 15.79 -0.88 -0.37
CA GLY A 230 15.79 -0.12 -1.64
C GLY A 230 17.16 0.24 -2.21
N THR A 231 18.25 -0.27 -1.61
CA THR A 231 19.60 -0.09 -2.17
C THR A 231 19.96 -1.26 -3.09
N LEU A 232 20.40 -0.94 -4.30
CA LEU A 232 20.84 -1.89 -5.32
C LEU A 232 22.32 -1.67 -5.61
N SER A 233 23.13 -2.70 -5.44
CA SER A 233 24.58 -2.65 -5.67
C SER A 233 24.91 -3.02 -7.10
N ARG A 234 25.87 -2.33 -7.73
CA ARG A 234 26.36 -2.70 -9.06
C ARG A 234 26.90 -4.13 -9.01
N VAL A 235 26.55 -4.91 -10.02
CA VAL A 235 27.13 -6.22 -10.28
C VAL A 235 28.28 -5.99 -11.27
N ASP A 236 29.51 -6.17 -10.80
CA ASP A 236 30.63 -6.23 -11.74
C ASP A 236 30.44 -7.46 -12.60
N GLY A 237 30.43 -7.27 -13.92
CA GLY A 237 30.38 -8.38 -14.86
C GLY A 237 31.52 -9.33 -14.52
N VAL A 238 31.17 -10.54 -14.07
CA VAL A 238 32.10 -11.66 -14.14
C VAL A 238 32.36 -11.83 -15.63
N GLY A 239 33.50 -11.33 -16.10
CA GLY A 239 33.90 -11.48 -17.49
C GLY A 239 33.79 -12.95 -17.87
N GLU A 240 32.94 -13.24 -18.85
CA GLU A 240 33.08 -14.45 -19.67
C GLU A 240 34.25 -14.27 -20.64
#